data_AF-A0A8J2Z5J3-F1
#
_entry.id   AF-A0A8J2Z5J3-F1
#
_cell.length_a   1.000
_cell.length_b   1.000
_cell.length_c   1.000
_cell.angle_alpha   90.00
_cell.angle_beta   90.00
_cell.angle_gamma   90.00
#
_symmetry.space_group_name_H-M   'P 1'
#
loop_
_entity.id
_entity.type
_entity.pdbx_description
1 polymer ?
#
loop_
_entity_poly.entity_id
_entity_poly.type
_entity_poly.pdbx_seq_one_letter_code
_entity_poly.pdbx_strand_id
1 'polypeptide(L)'
;MSTLIYNSKHPDKLHKCMRTKHPNKEIEKAIKYAEMKGWRYQSSGSSAHAWGRLLCPLESRDGHSISIWSTPRSAENHAKQIRRVVDNCEHQGE
;
A
#
# COMPACT_ATOMS: atom_id res chain seq x y z
N MET A 1 -35.52 -32.78 8.97
CA MET A 1 -34.76 -33.72 8.13
C MET A 1 -34.50 -33.02 6.80
N SER A 2 -33.34 -32.38 6.63
CA SER A 2 -32.28 -32.77 5.67
C SER A 2 -32.84 -33.13 4.28
N THR A 3 -32.39 -32.57 3.15
CA THR A 3 -30.98 -32.48 2.75
C THR A 3 -30.80 -31.53 1.55
N LEU A 4 -29.95 -30.51 1.75
CA LEU A 4 -28.93 -29.92 0.86
C LEU A 4 -29.26 -29.60 -0.61
N ILE A 5 -29.45 -28.30 -0.86
CA ILE A 5 -29.23 -27.61 -2.13
C ILE A 5 -27.73 -27.61 -2.45
N TYR A 6 -27.38 -28.05 -3.67
CA TYR A 6 -26.04 -27.98 -4.25
C TYR A 6 -25.69 -26.51 -4.56
N ASN A 7 -24.95 -25.87 -3.66
CA ASN A 7 -24.42 -24.51 -3.85
C ASN A 7 -23.10 -24.58 -4.62
N SER A 8 -23.14 -24.09 -5.87
CA SER A 8 -22.00 -23.86 -6.75
C SER A 8 -20.96 -22.94 -6.09
N LYS A 9 -19.97 -23.55 -5.42
CA LYS A 9 -18.75 -22.89 -4.95
C LYS A 9 -17.89 -22.48 -6.15
N HIS A 10 -17.90 -21.21 -6.49
CA HIS A 10 -16.80 -20.56 -7.21
C HIS A 10 -15.57 -20.53 -6.29
N PRO A 11 -14.45 -21.19 -6.64
CA PRO A 11 -13.24 -21.18 -5.83
C PRO A 11 -12.21 -20.18 -6.38
N ASP A 12 -12.43 -18.87 -6.20
CA ASP A 12 -11.38 -17.87 -6.44
C ASP A 12 -11.34 -16.72 -5.41
N LYS A 13 -12.21 -16.75 -4.39
CA LYS A 13 -12.09 -15.85 -3.23
C LYS A 13 -11.16 -16.43 -2.18
N LEU A 14 -9.89 -16.60 -2.56
CA LEU A 14 -8.83 -16.66 -1.56
C LEU A 14 -8.69 -15.25 -0.97
N HIS A 15 -9.23 -15.09 0.24
CA HIS A 15 -8.84 -14.03 1.15
C HIS A 15 -7.31 -13.98 1.23
N LYS A 16 -6.73 -13.06 0.45
CA LYS A 16 -5.32 -12.78 0.45
C LYS A 16 -5.20 -11.29 0.68
N CYS A 17 -4.87 -10.94 1.92
CA CYS A 17 -4.29 -9.65 2.31
C CYS A 17 -2.92 -9.46 1.63
N MET A 18 -2.85 -9.67 0.32
CA MET A 18 -1.65 -9.50 -0.48
C MET A 18 -1.86 -8.30 -1.35
N ARG A 19 -1.29 -7.22 -0.86
CA ARG A 19 -1.07 -5.99 -1.58
C ARG A 19 -0.69 -6.28 -3.03
N THR A 20 -1.46 -5.77 -3.99
CA THR A 20 -1.10 -5.85 -5.40
C THR A 20 0.27 -5.19 -5.57
N LYS A 21 1.23 -5.95 -6.10
CA LYS A 21 2.57 -5.44 -6.37
C LYS A 21 2.46 -4.29 -7.36
N HIS A 22 3.12 -3.18 -7.03
CA HIS A 22 3.14 -2.06 -7.95
C HIS A 22 3.93 -2.48 -9.20
N PRO A 23 3.44 -2.22 -10.43
CA PRO A 23 4.11 -2.68 -11.65
C PRO A 23 5.54 -2.13 -11.78
N ASN A 24 5.81 -0.97 -11.15
CA ASN A 24 7.14 -0.39 -11.08
C ASN A 24 7.94 -0.90 -9.89
N LYS A 25 9.06 -1.58 -10.18
CA LYS A 25 9.99 -2.15 -9.19
C LYS A 25 10.55 -1.11 -8.23
N GLU A 26 10.82 0.11 -8.70
CA GLU A 26 11.40 1.18 -7.88
C GLU A 26 10.43 1.66 -6.79
N ILE A 27 9.15 1.80 -7.14
CA ILE A 27 8.10 2.15 -6.19
C ILE A 27 7.91 0.99 -5.21
N GLU A 28 7.90 -0.26 -5.67
CA GLU A 28 7.83 -1.42 -4.78
C GLU A 28 8.98 -1.44 -3.76
N LYS A 29 10.22 -1.18 -4.18
CA LYS A 29 11.37 -1.05 -3.26
C LYS A 29 11.16 0.05 -2.23
N ALA A 30 10.69 1.22 -2.66
CA ALA A 30 10.41 2.33 -1.76
C ALA A 30 9.31 2.00 -0.74
N ILE A 31 8.29 1.25 -1.14
CA ILE A 31 7.25 0.84 -0.20
C ILE A 31 7.77 -0.20 0.79
N LYS A 32 8.52 -1.22 0.33
CA LYS A 32 9.14 -2.18 1.25
C LYS A 32 10.02 -1.48 2.27
N TYR A 33 10.75 -0.44 1.85
CA TYR A 33 11.52 0.42 2.75
C TYR A 33 10.63 1.10 3.78
N ALA A 34 9.52 1.69 3.38
CA ALA A 34 8.54 2.29 4.29
C ALA A 34 7.96 1.26 5.28
N GLU A 35 7.56 0.07 4.80
CA GLU A 35 7.03 -1.01 5.63
C GLU A 35 8.05 -1.48 6.68
N MET A 36 9.33 -1.62 6.30
CA MET A 36 10.41 -1.93 7.26
C MET A 36 10.59 -0.85 8.33
N LYS A 37 10.26 0.40 8.02
CA LYS A 37 10.32 1.53 8.95
C LYS A 37 9.03 1.71 9.78
N GLY A 38 8.11 0.74 9.72
CA GLY A 38 6.85 0.78 10.49
C GLY A 38 5.73 1.60 9.85
N TRP A 39 5.88 2.03 8.60
CA TRP A 39 4.81 2.74 7.90
C TRP A 39 3.68 1.79 7.49
N ARG A 40 2.45 2.30 7.55
CA ARG A 40 1.25 1.55 7.16
C ARG A 40 0.85 1.89 5.74
N TYR A 41 0.67 0.85 4.93
CA TYR A 41 0.06 1.02 3.61
C TYR A 41 -1.45 0.91 3.67
N GLN A 42 -2.12 1.86 3.02
CA GLN A 42 -3.54 1.88 2.80
C GLN A 42 -3.82 1.88 1.30
N SER A 43 -4.49 0.85 0.77
CA SER A 43 -4.92 0.83 -0.63
C SER A 43 -5.99 1.88 -0.88
N SER A 44 -5.89 2.60 -2.00
CA SER A 44 -7.01 3.43 -2.46
C SER A 44 -8.02 2.53 -3.18
N GLY A 45 -9.30 2.87 -3.11
CA GLY A 45 -10.36 2.11 -3.78
C GLY A 45 -10.20 2.13 -5.31
N SER A 46 -10.89 1.20 -6.00
CA SER A 46 -10.78 0.96 -7.45
C SER A 46 -11.14 2.13 -8.37
N SER A 47 -11.62 3.26 -7.84
CA SER A 47 -12.03 4.46 -8.60
C SER A 47 -11.06 5.64 -8.45
N ALA A 48 -9.91 5.43 -7.79
CA ALA A 48 -8.92 6.48 -7.58
C ALA A 48 -7.72 6.31 -8.53
N HIS A 49 -7.27 7.41 -9.13
CA HIS A 49 -5.99 7.47 -9.87
C HIS A 49 -4.76 7.19 -8.98
N ALA A 50 -4.97 7.09 -7.66
CA ALA A 50 -3.97 6.69 -6.69
C ALA A 50 -4.00 5.18 -6.48
N TRP A 51 -2.84 4.54 -6.52
CA TRP A 51 -2.65 3.15 -6.15
C TRP A 51 -2.94 2.92 -4.67
N GLY A 52 -2.49 3.86 -3.83
CA GLY A 52 -2.69 3.83 -2.39
C GLY A 52 -1.98 4.96 -1.69
N ARG A 53 -1.92 4.90 -0.36
CA ARG A 53 -1.25 5.85 0.51
C ARG A 53 -0.39 5.11 1.50
N LEU A 54 0.75 5.70 1.84
CA LEU A 54 1.55 5.32 2.99
C LEU A 54 1.32 6.35 4.08
N LEU A 55 1.09 5.85 5.29
CA LEU A 55 0.80 6.63 6.49
C LEU A 55 1.95 6.37 7.47
N CYS A 56 2.57 7.44 7.99
CA CYS A 56 3.55 7.32 9.08
C CYS A 56 2.80 6.75 10.32
N PRO A 57 3.46 5.97 11.18
CA PRO A 57 2.83 5.42 12.40
C PRO A 57 2.24 6.48 13.34
N LEU A 58 2.70 7.73 13.24
CA LEU A 58 2.12 8.85 13.97
C LEU A 58 0.82 9.30 13.30
N GLU A 59 -0.31 9.10 13.98
CA GLU A 59 -1.66 9.53 13.53
C GLU A 59 -1.97 11.01 13.87
N SER A 60 -0.98 11.77 14.35
CA SER A 60 -1.10 13.19 14.67
C SER A 60 -1.14 14.06 13.40
N ARG A 61 -1.47 15.36 13.55
CA ARG A 61 -1.45 16.30 12.42
C ARG A 61 -0.06 16.53 11.82
N ASP A 62 0.99 16.26 12.60
CA ASP A 62 2.40 16.22 12.18
C ASP A 62 2.78 14.88 11.50
N GLY A 63 1.85 13.93 11.43
CA GLY A 63 2.02 12.65 10.77
C GLY A 63 2.20 12.83 9.26
N HIS A 64 3.32 12.31 8.74
CA HIS A 64 3.58 12.33 7.31
C HIS A 64 2.70 11.30 6.57
N SER A 65 2.10 11.70 5.46
CA SER A 65 1.41 10.79 4.55
C SER A 65 1.83 11.02 3.11
N ILE A 66 1.99 9.95 2.34
CA ILE A 66 2.35 10.03 0.92
C ILE A 66 1.44 9.18 0.05
N SER A 67 0.85 9.80 -0.97
CA SER A 67 0.04 9.10 -1.97
C SER A 67 0.93 8.49 -3.04
N ILE A 68 0.70 7.22 -3.34
CA ILE A 68 1.33 6.45 -4.40
C ILE A 68 0.41 6.47 -5.61
N TRP A 69 0.92 6.95 -6.75
CA TRP A 69 0.17 7.03 -7.99
C TRP A 69 0.38 5.81 -8.87
N SER A 70 -0.67 5.36 -9.56
CA SER A 70 -0.59 4.18 -10.46
C SER A 70 0.21 4.47 -11.74
N THR A 71 0.12 5.70 -12.25
CA THR A 71 0.77 6.16 -13.50
C THR A 71 1.67 7.38 -13.26
N PRO A 72 2.78 7.24 -12.53
CA PRO A 72 3.71 8.34 -12.35
C PRO A 72 4.51 8.55 -13.64
N ARG A 73 4.64 9.81 -14.07
CA ARG A 73 5.47 10.18 -15.25
C ARG A 73 6.92 9.70 -15.12
N SER A 74 7.43 9.57 -13.90
CA SER A 74 8.72 8.97 -13.60
C SER A 74 8.65 8.18 -12.29
N ALA A 75 8.65 6.85 -12.39
CA ALA A 75 8.53 5.97 -11.23
C ALA A 75 9.73 6.07 -10.27
N GLU A 76 10.94 6.25 -10.79
CA GLU A 76 12.15 6.44 -9.99
C GLU A 76 12.10 7.71 -9.13
N ASN A 77 11.66 8.83 -9.70
CA ASN A 77 11.58 10.09 -8.96
C ASN A 77 10.51 10.00 -7.87
N HIS A 78 9.39 9.34 -8.17
CA HIS A 78 8.35 9.07 -7.19
C HIS A 78 8.84 8.14 -6.07
N ALA A 79 9.60 7.10 -6.39
CA ALA A 79 10.23 6.22 -5.40
C ALA A 79 11.23 6.96 -4.51
N LYS A 80 12.07 7.82 -5.09
CA LYS A 80 12.99 8.69 -4.33
C LYS A 80 12.24 9.64 -3.41
N GLN A 81 11.12 10.20 -3.87
CA GLN A 81 10.25 11.05 -3.03
C GLN A 81 9.69 10.27 -1.84
N ILE A 82 9.16 9.05 -2.05
CA ILE A 82 8.68 8.19 -0.97
C ILE A 82 9.79 7.93 0.04
N ARG A 83 10.99 7.56 -0.44
CA ARG A 83 12.14 7.32 0.43
C ARG A 83 12.54 8.54 1.24
N ARG A 84 12.57 9.74 0.63
CA ARG A 84 12.88 10.99 1.33
C ARG A 84 11.87 11.31 2.42
N VAL A 85 10.58 11.13 2.14
CA VAL A 85 9.52 11.37 3.14
C VAL A 85 9.59 10.36 4.28
N VAL A 86 9.88 9.09 3.95
CA VAL A 86 10.13 8.08 4.97
C VAL A 86 11.31 8.49 5.83
N ASP A 87 12.47 8.74 5.21
CA ASP A 87 13.74 9.11 5.86
C ASP A 87 13.62 10.36 6.75
N ASN A 88 12.87 11.37 6.29
CA ASN A 88 12.61 12.59 7.04
C ASN A 88 11.52 12.44 8.13
N CYS A 89 10.72 11.37 8.14
CA CYS A 89 9.85 11.10 9.28
C CYS A 89 10.74 10.53 10.39
N GLU A 90 10.93 11.31 11.46
CA GLU A 90 11.64 10.92 12.68
C GLU A 90 10.91 9.86 13.52
N HIS A 91 9.64 9.59 13.22
CA HIS A 91 8.78 8.63 13.93
C HIS A 91 8.95 7.17 13.46
N GLN A 92 10.14 6.79 12.99
CA GLN A 92 10.42 5.43 12.50
C GLN A 92 10.72 4.48 13.65
N GLY A 93 9.70 3.85 14.21
CA GLY A 93 9.85 2.69 15.10
C GLY A 93 10.69 2.97 16.35
N GLU A 94 10.00 3.30 17.43
CA GLU A 94 10.53 3.06 18.78
C GLU A 94 10.63 1.54 19.04
#